data_AF-A0A1S2J176-F1
#
_entry.id   AF-A0A1S2J176-F1
#
_cell.length_a   1.000
_cell.length_b   1.000
_cell.length_c   1.000
_cell.angle_alpha   90.00
_cell.angle_beta   90.00
_cell.angle_gamma   90.00
#
_symmetry.space_group_name_H-M   'P 1'
#
loop_
_entity.id
_entity.type
_entity.pdbx_description
1 polymer ?
#
loop_
_entity_poly.entity_id
_entity_poly.type
_entity_poly.pdbx_seq_one_letter_code
_entity_poly.pdbx_strand_id
1 'polypeptide(L)'
;MATANDRLVWIDCEMTGLDVEVDELVEVAVVITDFDLNPVHPGFDIVIKPDQSALDNMNEFVTNMHATSGLSEEIPNGVSLADAEYQVLEYILAHVPAEGSAPLAGNTIGTDRAFLAKYMPRVDGHLHYRSVDVSSIKELCRRWFPRVYFNAPEKHGGHRALADILESIRELEYYRRAGFIAEPGPSTDDVRAVAAEVVEAWAPRLAGPTAE
;
A
#
# COMPACT_ATOMS: atom_id res chain seq x y z
N MET A 1 -11.60 12.52 17.40
CA MET A 1 -12.34 11.26 17.18
C MET A 1 -12.37 11.05 15.69
N ALA A 2 -11.73 9.97 15.20
CA ALA A 2 -11.80 9.60 13.79
C ALA A 2 -13.28 9.47 13.40
N THR A 3 -13.67 10.21 12.37
CA THR A 3 -15.02 10.04 11.81
C THR A 3 -15.01 8.78 10.94
N ALA A 4 -16.18 8.22 10.62
CA ALA A 4 -16.28 7.08 9.72
C ALA A 4 -15.60 7.32 8.34
N ASN A 5 -15.24 8.57 8.02
CA ASN A 5 -14.55 8.97 6.80
C ASN A 5 -13.02 8.84 6.86
N ASP A 6 -12.45 8.47 8.00
CA ASP A 6 -11.00 8.33 8.17
C ASP A 6 -10.64 6.84 8.16
N ARG A 7 -10.67 6.21 6.98
CA ARG A 7 -10.22 4.83 6.76
C ARG A 7 -9.02 4.76 5.82
N LEU A 8 -8.18 3.74 6.01
CA LEU A 8 -7.18 3.31 5.04
C LEU A 8 -7.58 1.92 4.53
N VAL A 9 -7.49 1.73 3.21
CA VAL A 9 -7.64 0.40 2.60
C VAL A 9 -6.25 -0.12 2.30
N TRP A 10 -5.79 -1.08 3.09
CA TRP A 10 -4.51 -1.73 2.89
C TRP A 10 -4.68 -2.90 1.95
N ILE A 11 -3.92 -2.93 0.87
CA ILE A 11 -3.93 -4.03 -0.09
C ILE A 11 -2.49 -4.46 -0.36
N ASP A 12 -2.32 -5.75 -0.54
CA ASP A 12 -1.13 -6.38 -1.07
C ASP A 12 -1.58 -7.42 -2.10
N CYS A 13 -0.85 -7.47 -3.20
CA CYS A 13 -1.13 -8.36 -4.31
C CYS A 13 0.08 -9.26 -4.54
N GLU A 14 -0.17 -10.54 -4.75
CA GLU A 14 0.81 -11.44 -5.33
C GLU A 14 0.52 -11.59 -6.82
N MET A 15 1.58 -11.65 -7.63
CA MET A 15 1.49 -11.71 -9.09
C MET A 15 2.40 -12.79 -9.67
N THR A 16 2.18 -13.15 -10.94
CA THR A 16 3.13 -13.97 -11.71
C THR A 16 4.41 -13.21 -12.11
N GLY A 17 4.43 -11.89 -11.92
CA GLY A 17 5.57 -11.02 -12.21
C GLY A 17 5.20 -9.54 -12.04
N LEU A 18 5.94 -8.64 -12.68
CA LEU A 18 5.79 -7.19 -12.50
C LEU A 18 5.42 -6.45 -13.80
N ASP A 19 5.34 -7.15 -14.93
CA ASP A 19 4.91 -6.57 -16.20
C ASP A 19 3.40 -6.70 -16.33
N VAL A 20 2.69 -5.60 -16.07
CA VAL A 20 1.23 -5.54 -16.10
C VAL A 20 0.64 -6.00 -17.44
N GLU A 21 1.40 -5.99 -18.54
CA GLU A 21 0.92 -6.42 -19.85
C GLU A 21 0.81 -7.95 -20.01
N VAL A 22 1.63 -8.72 -19.28
CA VAL A 22 1.73 -10.18 -19.43
C VAL A 22 1.52 -10.95 -18.13
N ASP A 23 1.78 -10.32 -16.99
CA ASP A 23 1.63 -10.94 -15.68
C ASP A 23 0.24 -10.68 -15.10
N GLU A 24 -0.21 -11.61 -14.25
CA GLU A 24 -1.56 -11.62 -13.69
C GLU A 24 -1.55 -11.70 -12.15
N LEU A 25 -2.66 -11.30 -11.54
CA LEU A 25 -2.90 -11.42 -10.09
C LEU A 25 -3.11 -12.89 -9.70
N VAL A 26 -2.50 -13.31 -8.59
CA VAL A 26 -2.65 -14.67 -8.04
C VAL A 26 -3.10 -14.71 -6.58
N GLU A 27 -2.91 -13.64 -5.81
CA GLU A 27 -3.49 -13.46 -4.47
C GLU A 27 -3.78 -11.97 -4.26
N VAL A 28 -4.88 -11.65 -3.59
CA VAL A 28 -5.16 -10.29 -3.11
C VAL A 28 -5.60 -10.37 -1.66
N ALA A 29 -4.98 -9.59 -0.80
CA ALA A 29 -5.44 -9.41 0.57
C ALA A 29 -5.85 -7.96 0.83
N VAL A 30 -6.77 -7.77 1.78
CA VAL A 30 -7.29 -6.47 2.18
C VAL A 30 -7.41 -6.39 3.70
N VAL A 31 -6.85 -5.33 4.29
CA VAL A 31 -7.09 -4.95 5.69
C VAL A 31 -7.59 -3.52 5.73
N ILE A 32 -8.62 -3.26 6.55
CA ILE A 32 -9.15 -1.92 6.75
C ILE A 32 -8.71 -1.45 8.14
N THR A 33 -8.14 -0.25 8.21
CA THR A 33 -7.80 0.40 9.49
C THR A 33 -8.51 1.74 9.63
N ASP A 34 -8.61 2.26 10.86
CA ASP A 34 -8.69 3.71 11.06
C ASP A 34 -7.34 4.38 10.74
N PHE A 35 -7.29 5.72 10.79
CA PHE A 35 -6.02 6.47 10.62
C PHE A 35 -5.06 6.33 11.81
N ASP A 36 -5.52 5.73 12.92
CA ASP A 36 -4.65 5.35 14.02
C ASP A 36 -4.01 3.97 13.84
N LEU A 37 -4.19 3.36 12.66
CA LEU A 37 -3.64 2.07 12.26
C LEU A 37 -4.23 0.88 13.00
N ASN A 38 -5.38 1.05 13.67
CA ASN A 38 -6.09 -0.04 14.31
C ASN A 38 -6.94 -0.78 13.28
N PRO A 39 -6.76 -2.11 13.09
CA PRO A 39 -7.62 -2.90 12.22
C PRO A 39 -9.06 -2.88 12.71
N VAL A 40 -10.01 -2.67 11.80
CA VAL A 40 -11.46 -2.70 12.11
C VAL A 40 -12.09 -4.07 11.86
N HIS A 41 -11.34 -4.96 11.20
CA HIS A 41 -11.68 -6.33 10.89
C HIS A 41 -10.37 -7.15 10.78
N PRO A 42 -10.38 -8.49 11.00
CA PRO A 42 -9.19 -9.34 10.87
C PRO A 42 -8.47 -9.31 9.51
N GLY A 43 -9.15 -8.89 8.46
CA GLY A 43 -8.65 -8.96 7.08
C GLY A 43 -9.52 -9.85 6.19
N PHE A 44 -9.21 -9.83 4.89
CA PHE A 44 -9.79 -10.68 3.86
C PHE A 44 -8.67 -11.03 2.88
N ASP A 45 -8.59 -12.27 2.44
CA ASP A 45 -7.66 -12.70 1.39
C ASP A 45 -8.37 -13.65 0.42
N ILE A 46 -7.89 -13.65 -0.82
CA ILE A 46 -8.44 -14.49 -1.88
C ILE A 46 -7.37 -14.86 -2.90
N VAL A 47 -7.30 -16.16 -3.22
CA VAL A 47 -6.42 -16.70 -4.25
C VAL A 47 -7.14 -16.72 -5.59
N ILE A 48 -6.44 -16.26 -6.62
CA ILE A 48 -6.95 -16.10 -7.98
C ILE A 48 -6.23 -17.10 -8.87
N LYS A 49 -6.97 -17.77 -9.73
CA LYS A 49 -6.40 -18.66 -10.74
C LYS A 49 -6.10 -17.84 -12.01
N PRO A 50 -4.82 -17.58 -12.35
CA PRO A 50 -4.45 -16.89 -13.56
C PRO A 50 -4.52 -17.82 -14.79
N ASP A 51 -4.36 -17.26 -15.97
CA ASP A 51 -4.20 -18.02 -17.20
C ASP A 51 -2.87 -18.79 -17.22
N GLN A 52 -2.86 -19.93 -17.92
CA GLN A 52 -1.67 -20.78 -18.02
C GLN A 52 -0.48 -20.03 -18.64
N SER A 53 -0.72 -19.11 -19.56
CA SER A 53 0.33 -18.30 -20.17
C SER A 53 1.05 -17.39 -19.16
N ALA A 54 0.35 -16.85 -18.16
CA ALA A 54 0.95 -16.04 -17.11
C ALA A 54 1.80 -16.92 -16.17
N LEU A 55 1.33 -18.12 -15.85
CA LEU A 55 2.09 -19.09 -15.06
C LEU A 55 3.38 -19.54 -15.77
N ASP A 56 3.28 -19.82 -17.06
CA ASP A 56 4.42 -20.26 -17.88
C ASP A 56 5.46 -19.13 -18.07
N ASN A 57 5.07 -17.87 -17.89
CA ASN A 57 5.93 -16.69 -17.98
C ASN A 57 6.68 -16.37 -16.67
N MET A 58 6.32 -17.01 -15.56
CA MET A 58 7.00 -16.78 -14.28
C MET A 58 8.49 -17.08 -14.38
N ASN A 59 9.32 -16.13 -13.94
CA ASN A 59 10.75 -16.37 -13.83
C ASN A 59 11.08 -17.31 -12.65
N GLU A 60 12.34 -17.76 -12.57
CA GLU A 60 12.79 -18.68 -11.51
C GLU A 60 12.60 -18.10 -10.10
N PHE A 61 12.78 -16.79 -9.93
CA PHE A 61 12.61 -16.14 -8.64
C PHE A 61 11.14 -16.20 -8.18
N VAL A 62 10.19 -15.78 -9.01
CA VAL A 62 8.76 -15.78 -8.66
C VAL A 62 8.25 -17.22 -8.47
N THR A 63 8.68 -18.15 -9.32
CA THR A 63 8.33 -19.57 -9.19
C THR A 63 8.76 -20.14 -7.84
N ASN A 64 10.01 -19.90 -7.43
CA ASN A 64 10.53 -20.37 -6.15
C ASN A 64 9.89 -19.66 -4.95
N MET A 65 9.56 -18.38 -5.09
CA MET A 65 8.88 -17.59 -4.07
C MET A 65 7.50 -18.19 -3.76
N HIS A 66 6.67 -18.40 -4.79
CA HIS A 66 5.32 -18.97 -4.65
C HIS A 66 5.34 -20.44 -4.18
N ALA A 67 6.39 -21.19 -4.54
CA ALA A 67 6.60 -22.53 -4.01
C ALA A 67 6.94 -22.51 -2.51
N THR A 68 7.79 -21.58 -2.08
CA THR A 68 8.22 -21.46 -0.67
C THR A 68 7.09 -20.96 0.24
N SER A 69 6.25 -20.06 -0.26
CA SER A 69 5.09 -19.53 0.48
C SER A 69 3.92 -20.52 0.55
N GLY A 70 3.94 -21.58 -0.26
CA GLY A 70 2.85 -22.54 -0.44
C GLY A 70 1.76 -22.07 -1.41
N LEU A 71 1.83 -20.82 -1.89
CA LEU A 71 0.83 -20.23 -2.78
C LEU A 71 0.69 -21.02 -4.09
N SER A 72 1.78 -21.63 -4.59
CA SER A 72 1.73 -22.46 -5.80
C SER A 72 0.78 -23.67 -5.70
N GLU A 73 0.51 -24.17 -4.48
CA GLU A 73 -0.43 -25.27 -4.24
C GLU A 73 -1.89 -24.78 -4.19
N GLU A 74 -2.09 -23.51 -3.84
CA GLU A 74 -3.42 -22.88 -3.71
C GLU A 74 -3.90 -22.33 -5.06
N ILE A 75 -3.01 -21.74 -5.87
CA ILE A 75 -3.31 -21.13 -7.18
C ILE A 75 -4.19 -22.02 -8.10
N PRO A 76 -3.94 -23.33 -8.26
CA PRO A 76 -4.76 -24.17 -9.13
C PRO A 76 -6.24 -24.25 -8.72
N ASN A 77 -6.53 -23.99 -7.43
CA ASN A 77 -7.84 -23.98 -6.80
C ASN A 77 -8.41 -22.57 -6.57
N GLY A 78 -7.68 -21.53 -7.02
CA GLY A 78 -8.13 -20.15 -6.93
C GLY A 78 -9.43 -19.88 -7.68
N VAL A 79 -10.11 -18.81 -7.31
CA VAL A 79 -11.34 -18.36 -7.97
C VAL A 79 -11.02 -17.65 -9.30
N SER A 80 -12.05 -17.35 -10.08
CA SER A 80 -11.89 -16.49 -11.26
C SER A 80 -11.57 -15.05 -10.86
N LEU A 81 -10.88 -14.31 -11.73
CA LEU A 81 -10.61 -12.88 -11.50
C LEU A 81 -11.89 -12.07 -11.25
N ALA A 82 -12.97 -12.37 -11.97
CA ALA A 82 -14.24 -11.66 -11.83
C ALA A 82 -14.90 -11.91 -10.45
N ASP A 83 -14.81 -13.15 -9.95
CA ASP A 83 -15.32 -13.50 -8.62
C ASP A 83 -14.45 -12.89 -7.52
N ALA A 84 -13.14 -12.80 -7.73
CA ALA A 84 -12.22 -12.16 -6.80
C ALA A 84 -12.50 -10.65 -6.72
N GLU A 85 -12.59 -9.96 -7.85
CA GLU A 85 -12.92 -8.52 -7.89
C GLU A 85 -14.25 -8.24 -7.17
N TYR A 86 -15.27 -9.09 -7.40
CA TYR A 86 -16.56 -8.96 -6.72
C TYR A 86 -16.41 -9.08 -5.20
N GLN A 87 -15.75 -10.13 -4.71
CA GLN A 87 -15.61 -10.36 -3.26
C GLN A 87 -14.74 -9.32 -2.56
N VAL A 88 -13.63 -8.91 -3.20
CA VAL A 88 -12.76 -7.83 -2.72
C VAL A 88 -13.56 -6.53 -2.58
N LEU A 89 -14.35 -6.17 -3.61
CA LEU A 89 -15.15 -4.95 -3.57
C LEU A 89 -16.23 -5.01 -2.49
N GLU A 90 -16.96 -6.13 -2.36
CA GLU A 90 -17.97 -6.30 -1.32
C GLU A 90 -17.38 -6.16 0.10
N TYR A 91 -16.19 -6.74 0.33
CA TYR A 91 -15.47 -6.57 1.58
C TYR A 91 -15.12 -5.10 1.87
N ILE A 92 -14.61 -4.38 0.86
CA ILE A 92 -14.29 -2.96 1.00
C ILE A 92 -15.56 -2.14 1.27
N LEU A 93 -16.65 -2.37 0.53
CA LEU A 93 -17.91 -1.63 0.68
C LEU A 93 -18.54 -1.79 2.07
N ALA A 94 -18.40 -2.96 2.68
CA ALA A 94 -18.89 -3.22 4.03
C ALA A 94 -18.24 -2.31 5.10
N HIS A 95 -17.02 -1.81 4.84
CA HIS A 95 -16.24 -1.00 5.78
C HIS A 95 -15.99 0.44 5.31
N VAL A 96 -16.06 0.68 3.99
CA VAL A 96 -15.83 1.96 3.31
C VAL A 96 -16.95 2.16 2.27
N PRO A 97 -18.19 2.47 2.70
CA PRO A 97 -19.33 2.55 1.79
C PRO A 97 -19.29 3.79 0.86
N ALA A 98 -18.56 4.83 1.24
CA ALA A 98 -18.43 6.05 0.44
C ALA A 98 -17.30 5.89 -0.59
N GLU A 99 -17.66 5.93 -1.88
CA GLU A 99 -16.73 5.94 -3.00
C GLU A 99 -15.74 7.11 -2.90
N GLY A 100 -14.48 6.86 -3.26
CA GLY A 100 -13.42 7.86 -3.30
C GLY A 100 -13.04 8.43 -1.94
N SER A 101 -13.46 7.83 -0.82
CA SER A 101 -13.19 8.38 0.51
C SER A 101 -11.86 7.90 1.11
N ALA A 102 -11.50 6.64 0.92
CA ALA A 102 -10.33 6.03 1.55
C ALA A 102 -9.17 5.87 0.54
N PRO A 103 -7.95 6.35 0.87
CA PRO A 103 -6.77 6.08 0.06
C PRO A 103 -6.32 4.63 0.19
N LEU A 104 -5.68 4.15 -0.88
CA LEU A 104 -4.98 2.86 -0.92
C LEU A 104 -3.68 2.94 -0.10
N ALA A 105 -3.39 1.93 0.72
CA ALA A 105 -2.20 1.88 1.58
C ALA A 105 -1.43 0.56 1.42
N GLY A 106 -0.13 0.60 1.62
CA GLY A 106 0.74 -0.58 1.57
C GLY A 106 2.20 -0.21 1.31
N ASN A 107 3.05 -1.22 1.11
CA ASN A 107 4.45 -1.02 0.75
C ASN A 107 4.63 -1.10 -0.77
N THR A 108 5.25 -0.08 -1.37
CA THR A 108 5.48 -0.06 -2.84
C THR A 108 4.17 -0.17 -3.62
N ILE A 109 3.11 0.38 -3.02
CA ILE A 109 1.71 0.21 -3.40
C ILE A 109 1.36 0.70 -4.81
N GLY A 110 2.27 1.42 -5.46
CA GLY A 110 2.13 1.83 -6.85
C GLY A 110 2.08 0.65 -7.83
N THR A 111 2.80 -0.44 -7.53
CA THR A 111 2.76 -1.67 -8.32
C THR A 111 1.39 -2.32 -8.24
N ASP A 112 0.90 -2.57 -7.01
CA ASP A 112 -0.41 -3.18 -6.80
C ASP A 112 -1.52 -2.34 -7.42
N ARG A 113 -1.43 -1.02 -7.30
CA ARG A 113 -2.39 -0.11 -7.92
C ARG A 113 -2.43 -0.25 -9.44
N ALA A 114 -1.29 -0.45 -10.10
CA ALA A 114 -1.26 -0.66 -11.55
C ALA A 114 -1.98 -1.96 -11.95
N PHE A 115 -1.79 -3.03 -11.18
CA PHE A 115 -2.50 -4.29 -11.40
C PHE A 115 -4.00 -4.16 -11.08
N LEU A 116 -4.38 -3.52 -9.98
CA LEU A 116 -5.78 -3.28 -9.62
C LEU A 116 -6.49 -2.45 -10.69
N ALA A 117 -5.86 -1.39 -11.21
CA ALA A 117 -6.44 -0.57 -12.27
C ALA A 117 -6.73 -1.36 -13.55
N LYS A 118 -5.90 -2.36 -13.89
CA LYS A 118 -6.08 -3.24 -15.05
C LYS A 118 -7.09 -4.36 -14.78
N TYR A 119 -6.91 -5.11 -13.69
CA TYR A 119 -7.57 -6.39 -13.45
C TYR A 119 -8.78 -6.30 -12.50
N MET A 120 -8.83 -5.28 -11.65
CA MET A 120 -9.93 -5.03 -10.70
C MET A 120 -10.41 -3.57 -10.76
N PRO A 121 -10.81 -3.05 -11.94
CA PRO A 121 -11.11 -1.62 -12.12
C PRO A 121 -12.24 -1.10 -11.24
N ARG A 122 -13.19 -1.95 -10.80
CA ARG A 122 -14.24 -1.55 -9.85
C ARG A 122 -13.69 -1.33 -8.45
N VAL A 123 -12.67 -2.10 -8.06
CA VAL A 123 -11.96 -1.91 -6.79
C VAL A 123 -11.15 -0.62 -6.85
N ASP A 124 -10.28 -0.43 -7.86
CA ASP A 124 -9.48 0.80 -7.97
C ASP A 124 -10.36 2.06 -8.09
N GLY A 125 -11.44 1.99 -8.87
CA GLY A 125 -12.38 3.09 -9.04
C GLY A 125 -13.12 3.48 -7.75
N HIS A 126 -13.33 2.53 -6.82
CA HIS A 126 -13.97 2.83 -5.53
C HIS A 126 -13.02 3.53 -4.55
N LEU A 127 -11.72 3.33 -4.69
CA LEU A 127 -10.70 3.90 -3.82
C LEU A 127 -10.38 5.34 -4.19
N HIS A 128 -9.92 6.13 -3.22
CA HIS A 128 -9.41 7.46 -3.52
C HIS A 128 -8.12 7.37 -4.36
N TYR A 129 -7.90 8.34 -5.26
CA TYR A 129 -6.77 8.34 -6.20
C TYR A 129 -5.38 8.47 -5.53
N ARG A 130 -5.33 8.93 -4.27
CA ARG A 130 -4.08 9.01 -3.49
C ARG A 130 -3.75 7.67 -2.86
N SER A 131 -2.46 7.49 -2.58
CA SER A 131 -1.96 6.35 -1.83
C SER A 131 -1.14 6.79 -0.62
N VAL A 132 -1.15 5.96 0.42
CA VAL A 132 -0.21 6.01 1.56
C VAL A 132 0.83 4.92 1.35
N ASP A 133 1.99 5.30 0.81
CA ASP A 133 3.07 4.37 0.51
C ASP A 133 4.10 4.33 1.65
N VAL A 134 4.14 3.20 2.35
CA VAL A 134 5.08 2.98 3.46
C VAL A 134 6.53 2.97 2.97
N SER A 135 6.78 2.51 1.73
CA SER A 135 8.12 2.47 1.14
C SER A 135 8.68 3.88 0.88
N SER A 136 7.81 4.85 0.57
CA SER A 136 8.20 6.25 0.48
C SER A 136 8.73 6.78 1.83
N ILE A 137 8.04 6.47 2.94
CA ILE A 137 8.48 6.88 4.29
C ILE A 137 9.79 6.17 4.68
N LYS A 138 9.91 4.88 4.37
CA LYS A 138 11.13 4.08 4.58
C LYS A 138 12.34 4.71 3.89
N GLU A 139 12.21 5.09 2.62
CA GLU A 139 13.29 5.70 1.86
C GLU A 139 13.70 7.09 2.40
N LEU A 140 12.75 7.88 2.92
CA LEU A 140 13.04 9.13 3.62
C LEU A 140 13.78 8.87 4.94
N CYS A 141 13.29 7.94 5.77
CA CYS A 141 13.94 7.56 7.02
C CYS A 141 15.36 7.03 6.79
N ARG A 142 15.59 6.26 5.72
CA ARG A 142 16.93 5.78 5.36
C ARG A 142 17.95 6.89 5.18
N ARG A 143 17.54 8.03 4.64
CA ARG A 143 18.43 9.16 4.31
C ARG A 143 18.48 10.20 5.42
N TRP A 144 17.33 10.53 6.00
CA TRP A 144 17.21 11.62 6.97
C TRP A 144 17.41 11.13 8.41
N PHE A 145 17.04 9.88 8.69
CA PHE A 145 17.07 9.31 10.05
C PHE A 145 17.65 7.89 10.05
N PRO A 146 18.95 7.67 9.72
CA PRO A 146 19.51 6.32 9.59
C PRO A 146 19.29 5.42 10.81
N ARG A 147 19.29 6.00 12.02
CA ARG A 147 19.01 5.25 13.27
C ARG A 147 17.60 4.67 13.30
N VAL A 148 16.61 5.40 12.79
CA VAL A 148 15.22 4.92 12.67
C VAL A 148 15.17 3.80 11.62
N TYR A 149 15.83 3.98 10.47
CA TYR A 149 15.85 2.97 9.43
C TYR A 149 16.46 1.63 9.89
N PHE A 150 17.65 1.64 10.49
CA PHE A 150 18.35 0.42 10.90
C PHE A 150 17.72 -0.30 12.11
N ASN A 151 16.74 0.31 12.77
CA ASN A 151 16.00 -0.29 13.88
C ASN A 151 14.53 -0.55 13.53
N ALA A 152 14.15 -0.47 12.25
CA ALA A 152 12.83 -0.86 11.80
C ALA A 152 12.63 -2.38 12.02
N PRO A 153 11.41 -2.84 12.35
CA PRO A 153 11.13 -4.27 12.51
C PRO A 153 11.49 -5.08 11.26
N GLU A 154 12.05 -6.26 11.46
CA GLU A 154 12.28 -7.21 10.36
C GLU A 154 10.94 -7.71 9.81
N LYS A 155 10.93 -8.05 8.52
CA LYS A 155 9.77 -8.66 7.84
C LYS A 155 9.96 -10.18 7.77
N HIS A 156 8.90 -10.91 8.08
CA HIS A 156 8.81 -12.36 8.10
C HIS A 156 7.51 -12.86 7.44
N GLY A 157 6.78 -12.01 6.70
CA GLY A 157 5.46 -12.29 6.13
C GLY A 157 5.41 -13.49 5.17
N GLY A 158 6.55 -13.86 4.58
CA GLY A 158 6.69 -15.09 3.82
C GLY A 158 6.08 -15.04 2.42
N HIS A 159 5.87 -13.84 1.85
CA HIS A 159 5.25 -13.66 0.53
C HIS A 159 3.84 -14.22 0.49
N ARG A 160 3.04 -13.77 1.46
CA ARG A 160 1.62 -14.09 1.60
C ARG A 160 0.91 -12.79 1.91
N ALA A 161 -0.04 -12.43 1.06
CA ALA A 161 -0.53 -11.06 0.98
C ALA A 161 -1.05 -10.53 2.33
N LEU A 162 -1.84 -11.33 3.08
CA LEU A 162 -2.38 -10.88 4.36
C LEU A 162 -1.30 -10.65 5.42
N ALA A 163 -0.29 -11.52 5.48
CA ALA A 163 0.81 -11.38 6.42
C ALA A 163 1.64 -10.13 6.08
N ASP A 164 1.95 -9.93 4.80
CA ASP A 164 2.71 -8.78 4.32
C ASP A 164 1.98 -7.45 4.55
N ILE A 165 0.65 -7.40 4.45
CA ILE A 165 -0.15 -6.22 4.87
C ILE A 165 0.02 -5.91 6.35
N LEU A 166 -0.13 -6.92 7.22
CA LEU A 166 -0.03 -6.72 8.67
C LEU A 166 1.38 -6.25 9.07
N GLU A 167 2.41 -6.74 8.40
CA GLU A 167 3.78 -6.26 8.58
C GLU A 167 3.98 -4.83 8.06
N SER A 168 3.31 -4.46 6.98
CA SER A 168 3.31 -3.09 6.43
C SER A 168 2.65 -2.10 7.38
N ILE A 169 1.53 -2.49 8.02
CA ILE A 169 0.86 -1.70 9.06
C ILE A 169 1.79 -1.51 10.26
N ARG A 170 2.43 -2.59 10.73
CA ARG A 170 3.42 -2.55 11.82
C ARG A 170 4.62 -1.64 11.48
N GLU A 171 5.12 -1.71 10.24
CA GLU A 171 6.21 -0.85 9.76
C GLU A 171 5.79 0.63 9.76
N LEU A 172 4.58 0.96 9.30
CA LEU A 172 4.07 2.34 9.36
C LEU A 172 3.86 2.83 10.80
N GLU A 173 3.35 1.99 11.70
CA GLU A 173 3.21 2.34 13.11
C GLU A 173 4.57 2.67 13.73
N TYR A 174 5.59 1.86 13.44
CA TYR A 174 6.96 2.13 13.85
C TYR A 174 7.44 3.50 13.36
N TYR A 175 7.26 3.80 12.07
CA TYR A 175 7.68 5.09 11.52
C TYR A 175 6.89 6.25 12.13
N ARG A 176 5.57 6.12 12.33
CA ARG A 176 4.75 7.14 13.02
C ARG A 176 5.35 7.52 14.37
N ARG A 177 5.86 6.53 15.13
CA ARG A 177 6.39 6.74 16.48
C ARG A 177 7.85 7.21 16.51
N ALA A 178 8.66 6.80 15.53
CA ALA A 178 10.11 7.01 15.55
C ALA A 178 10.61 8.07 14.55
N GLY A 179 9.90 8.26 13.43
CA GLY A 179 10.29 9.14 12.32
C GLY A 179 9.47 10.43 12.20
N PHE A 180 8.31 10.51 12.84
CA PHE A 180 7.47 11.71 12.87
C PHE A 180 7.53 12.43 14.22
N ILE A 181 7.05 13.67 14.26
CA ILE A 181 7.02 14.48 15.49
C ILE A 181 5.98 13.88 16.45
N ALA A 182 6.39 13.68 17.70
CA ALA A 182 5.52 13.16 18.75
C ALA A 182 4.34 14.11 19.05
N GLU A 183 3.20 13.52 19.43
CA GLU A 183 2.03 14.29 19.86
C GLU A 183 2.33 15.16 21.09
N PRO A 184 1.74 16.38 21.18
CA PRO A 184 0.72 16.96 20.29
C PRO A 184 1.25 17.57 18.98
N GLY A 185 2.56 17.47 18.72
CA GLY A 185 3.20 18.14 17.59
C GLY A 185 3.51 19.61 17.85
N PRO A 186 4.10 20.31 16.86
CA PRO A 186 4.37 21.74 16.92
C PRO A 186 3.08 22.56 17.01
N SER A 187 3.13 23.71 17.68
CA SER A 187 1.98 24.63 17.75
C SER A 187 1.64 25.23 16.39
N THR A 188 0.46 25.84 16.26
CA THR A 188 0.08 26.58 15.04
C THR A 188 1.08 27.68 14.68
N ASP A 189 1.68 28.34 15.67
CA ASP A 189 2.64 29.40 15.43
C ASP A 189 4.00 28.82 14.99
N ASP A 190 4.44 27.70 15.57
CA ASP A 190 5.68 27.01 15.16
C ASP A 190 5.60 26.58 13.68
N VAL A 191 4.50 25.96 13.26
CA VAL A 191 4.36 25.50 11.87
C VAL A 191 4.22 26.66 10.87
N ARG A 192 3.65 27.80 11.29
CA ARG A 192 3.58 29.01 10.45
C ARG A 192 4.96 29.63 10.24
N ALA A 193 5.79 29.66 11.28
CA ALA A 193 7.17 30.15 11.18
C ALA A 193 7.98 29.28 10.21
N VAL A 194 7.96 27.95 10.38
CA VAL A 194 8.63 27.01 9.46
C VAL A 194 8.13 27.19 8.02
N ALA A 195 6.82 27.33 7.81
CA ALA A 195 6.27 27.54 6.47
C ALA A 195 6.78 28.84 5.83
N ALA A 196 6.85 29.94 6.57
CA ALA A 196 7.37 31.22 6.07
C ALA A 196 8.86 31.11 5.67
N GLU A 197 9.69 30.49 6.52
CA GLU A 197 11.11 30.26 6.24
C GLU A 197 11.31 29.40 4.99
N VAL A 198 10.53 28.34 4.82
CA VAL A 198 10.59 27.47 3.63
C VAL A 198 10.17 28.23 2.37
N VAL A 199 9.08 29.01 2.43
CA VAL A 199 8.62 29.82 1.28
C VAL A 199 9.69 30.83 0.87
N GLU A 200 10.29 31.55 1.81
CA GLU A 200 11.36 32.51 1.54
C GLU A 200 12.59 31.82 0.90
N ALA A 201 13.02 30.68 1.47
CA ALA A 201 14.16 29.93 0.95
C ALA A 201 13.95 29.39 -0.47
N TRP A 202 12.70 29.12 -0.88
CA TRP A 202 12.36 28.61 -2.21
C TRP A 202 11.99 29.72 -3.21
N ALA A 203 11.66 30.93 -2.75
CA ALA A 203 11.22 32.03 -3.61
C ALA A 203 12.16 32.31 -4.80
N PRO A 204 13.51 32.33 -4.65
CA PRO A 204 14.40 32.57 -5.78
C PRO A 204 14.33 31.49 -6.87
N ARG A 205 13.99 30.23 -6.51
CA ARG A 205 13.89 29.11 -7.47
C ARG A 205 12.57 29.13 -8.24
N LEU A 206 11.52 29.68 -7.63
CA LEU A 206 10.16 29.73 -8.19
C LEU A 206 9.90 31.00 -9.00
N ALA A 207 10.70 32.06 -8.83
CA ALA A 207 10.54 33.33 -9.55
C ALA A 207 10.80 33.25 -11.07
N GLY A 208 11.29 32.13 -11.59
CA GLY A 208 11.67 31.96 -13.00
C GLY A 208 12.92 32.77 -13.38
N PRO A 209 13.50 32.55 -14.57
CA PRO A 209 14.57 33.42 -15.06
C PRO A 209 14.03 34.83 -15.30
N THR A 210 14.72 35.84 -14.76
CA THR A 210 14.48 37.24 -15.16
C THR A 210 14.79 37.39 -16.64
N ALA A 211 13.80 37.83 -17.43
CA ALA A 211 14.00 38.09 -18.85
C ALA A 211 15.06 39.20 -19.05
N GLU A 212 16.18 38.86 -19.67
CA GLU A 212 17.12 39.82 -20.28
C GLU A 212 16.71 40.14 -21.72
#